data_AF-A0A9P9G321-F1
#
_entry.id   AF-A0A9P9G321-F1
#
_cell.length_a   1.000
_cell.length_b   1.000
_cell.length_c   1.000
_cell.angle_alpha   90.00
_cell.angle_beta   90.00
_cell.angle_gamma   90.00
#
_symmetry.space_group_name_H-M   'P 1'
#
loop_
_entity.id
_entity.type
_entity.pdbx_description
1 polymer ?
#
loop_
_entity_poly.entity_id
_entity_poly.type
_entity_poly.pdbx_seq_one_letter_code
_entity_poly.pdbx_strand_id
1 'polypeptide(L)' 'MDKHNICIVCRRSFQTAQNLKMHKLTHAERTIECAGCDRMFVTESAMLLHLETGTCASIADRYYVLRVG' A
#
# COMPACT_ATOMS: atom_id res chain seq x y z
N MET A 1 -24.54 -4.59 -12.39
CA MET A 1 -23.62 -3.86 -11.50
C MET A 1 -22.59 -4.84 -11.01
N ASP A 2 -21.41 -4.74 -11.61
CA ASP A 2 -20.37 -5.74 -11.70
C ASP A 2 -19.78 -6.05 -10.32
N LYS A 3 -20.11 -7.23 -9.80
CA LYS A 3 -19.59 -7.76 -8.53
C LYS A 3 -18.15 -8.23 -8.74
N HIS A 4 -17.25 -7.28 -9.04
CA HIS A 4 -15.83 -7.53 -9.17
C HIS A 4 -15.28 -7.91 -7.80
N ASN A 5 -15.15 -9.21 -7.55
CA ASN A 5 -14.44 -9.76 -6.40
C ASN A 5 -12.93 -9.66 -6.63
N ILE A 6 -12.45 -8.48 -7.06
CA ILE A 6 -11.06 -8.21 -7.37
C ILE A 6 -10.46 -7.45 -6.20
N CYS A 7 -9.31 -7.90 -5.72
CA CYS A 7 -8.53 -7.16 -4.75
C CYS A 7 -7.95 -5.91 -5.42
N ILE A 8 -8.29 -4.72 -4.94
CA ILE A 8 -7.74 -3.48 -5.50
C ILE A 8 -6.23 -3.36 -5.28
N VAL A 9 -5.73 -4.03 -4.25
CA VAL A 9 -4.33 -4.00 -3.83
C VAL A 9 -3.43 -4.80 -4.78
N CYS A 10 -3.76 -6.07 -5.03
CA CYS A 10 -2.93 -6.96 -5.84
C CYS A 10 -3.59 -7.36 -7.17
N ARG A 11 -4.75 -6.79 -7.49
CA ARG A 11 -5.56 -7.04 -8.70
C ARG A 11 -5.97 -8.50 -8.90
N ARG A 12 -5.87 -9.33 -7.85
CA ARG A 12 -6.25 -10.74 -7.87
C ARG A 12 -7.77 -10.90 -7.81
N SER A 13 -8.33 -11.73 -8.69
CA SER A 13 -9.76 -12.04 -8.73
C SER A 13 -10.10 -13.24 -7.85
N PHE A 14 -11.25 -13.18 -7.18
CA PHE A 14 -11.77 -14.25 -6.34
C PHE A 14 -13.15 -14.69 -6.81
N GLN A 15 -13.50 -15.95 -6.58
CA GLN A 15 -14.81 -16.47 -6.97
C GLN A 15 -15.96 -15.92 -6.11
N THR A 16 -15.66 -15.54 -4.86
CA THR A 16 -16.65 -15.04 -3.91
C THR A 16 -16.17 -13.80 -3.16
N ALA A 17 -17.12 -12.97 -2.72
CA ALA A 17 -16.85 -11.79 -1.90
C ALA A 17 -16.28 -12.16 -0.52
N GLN A 18 -16.65 -13.31 0.03
CA GLN A 18 -16.12 -13.81 1.31
C GLN A 18 -14.64 -14.16 1.20
N ASN A 19 -14.22 -14.81 0.12
CA ASN A 19 -12.81 -15.12 -0.11
C ASN A 19 -11.99 -13.85 -0.32
N LEU A 20 -12.53 -12.86 -1.03
CA LEU A 20 -11.91 -11.54 -1.13
C LEU A 20 -11.77 -10.87 0.25
N LYS A 21 -12.82 -10.93 1.09
CA LYS A 21 -12.80 -10.33 2.43
C LYS A 21 -11.72 -10.96 3.32
N MET A 22 -11.59 -12.28 3.31
CA MET A 22 -10.54 -12.98 4.05
C MET A 22 -9.15 -12.69 3.47
N HIS A 23 -9.02 -12.64 2.15
CA HIS A 23 -7.78 -12.26 1.50
C HIS A 23 -7.35 -10.82 1.85
N LYS A 24 -8.28 -9.87 1.99
CA LYS A 24 -7.94 -8.51 2.43
C LYS A 24 -7.28 -8.47 3.82
N LEU A 25 -7.56 -9.43 4.70
CA LEU A 25 -6.87 -9.55 5.99
C LEU A 25 -5.38 -9.88 5.81
N THR A 26 -5.03 -10.65 4.77
CA THR A 26 -3.62 -10.94 4.46
C THR A 26 -2.82 -9.70 4.06
N HIS A 27 -3.49 -8.65 3.55
CA HIS A 27 -2.89 -7.34 3.32
C HIS A 27 -2.82 -6.53 4.61
N ALA A 28 -3.90 -6.55 5.41
CA ALA A 28 -3.96 -5.84 6.69
C ALA A 28 -2.92 -6.33 7.72
N GLU A 29 -2.58 -7.62 7.69
CA GLU A 29 -1.63 -8.22 8.65
C GLU A 29 -0.16 -8.03 8.25
N ARG A 30 0.14 -7.54 7.04
CA ARG A 30 1.50 -7.65 6.51
C ARG A 30 2.01 -6.51 5.65
N THR A 31 1.30 -5.40 5.54
CA THR A 31 1.87 -4.26 4.80
C THR A 31 1.48 -2.89 5.34
N ILE A 32 2.46 -1.98 5.36
CA ILE A 32 2.33 -0.54 5.55
C ILE A 32 2.20 0.09 4.16
N GLU A 33 1.11 0.81 3.94
CA GLU A 33 0.86 1.54 2.70
C GLU A 33 1.53 2.91 2.73
N CYS A 34 2.13 3.33 1.62
CA CYS A 34 2.68 4.66 1.48
C CYS A 34 1.55 5.70 1.30
N ALA A 35 1.53 6.76 2.10
CA ALA A 35 0.46 7.76 2.05
C ALA A 35 0.39 8.58 0.73
N GLY A 36 1.37 8.46 -0.15
CA GLY A 36 1.41 9.16 -1.43
C GLY A 36 1.34 8.24 -2.64
N CYS A 37 1.55 6.94 -2.50
CA CYS A 37 1.38 6.03 -3.63
C CYS A 37 0.81 4.69 -3.18
N ASP A 38 0.19 3.96 -4.09
CA ASP A 38 -0.41 2.64 -3.83
C ASP A 38 0.64 1.53 -3.58
N ARG A 39 1.88 1.87 -3.21
CA ARG A 39 2.90 0.89 -2.82
C ARG A 39 2.70 0.45 -1.39
N MET A 40 2.91 -0.85 -1.19
CA MET A 40 2.76 -1.54 0.09
C MET A 40 4.08 -2.19 0.49
N PHE A 41 4.46 -2.03 1.76
CA PHE A 41 5.74 -2.47 2.30
C PHE A 41 5.53 -3.40 3.48
N VAL A 42 6.25 -4.51 3.52
CA VAL A 42 6.09 -5.51 4.61
C VAL A 42 6.64 -5.03 5.95
N THR A 43 7.55 -4.04 5.91
CA THR A 43 8.19 -3.48 7.11
C THR A 43 8.25 -1.96 7.02
N GLU A 44 8.28 -1.32 8.19
CA GLU A 44 8.40 0.14 8.30
C GLU A 44 9.70 0.64 7.70
N SER A 45 10.81 -0.06 7.92
CA SER A 45 12.12 0.29 7.36
C SER A 45 12.13 0.28 5.83
N ALA A 46 11.41 -0.64 5.19
CA ALA A 46 11.30 -0.68 3.74
C ALA A 46 10.46 0.49 3.19
N MET A 47 9.41 0.89 3.93
CA MET A 47 8.62 2.08 3.60
C MET A 47 9.44 3.36 3.79
N LEU A 48 10.16 3.50 4.91
CA LEU A 48 11.04 4.64 5.17
C LEU A 48 12.14 4.78 4.12
N LEU A 49 12.80 3.67 3.75
CA LEU A 49 13.80 3.68 2.68
C LEU A 49 13.18 4.11 1.34
N HIS A 50 11.97 3.65 1.04
CA HIS A 50 11.25 4.08 -0.16
C HIS A 50 10.99 5.60 -0.20
N LEU A 51 10.65 6.19 0.95
CA LEU A 51 10.49 7.64 1.09
C LEU A 51 11.84 8.36 0.97
N GLU A 52 12.87 7.87 1.67
CA GLU A 52 14.20 8.49 1.73
C GLU A 52 14.92 8.46 0.38
N THR A 53 14.79 7.36 -0.36
CA THR A 53 15.36 7.20 -1.71
C THR A 53 14.62 8.00 -2.78
N GLY A 54 13.53 8.68 -2.44
CA GLY A 54 12.71 9.41 -3.40
C GLY A 54 12.06 8.51 -4.45
N THR A 55 11.95 7.21 -4.18
CA THR A 55 11.31 6.25 -5.11
C THR A 55 9.79 6.36 -5.08
N CYS A 56 9.25 7.21 -4.21
CA CYS A 56 7.85 7.59 -4.17
C CYS A 56 7.58 8.81 -5.06
N ALA A 57 6.89 8.59 -6.19
CA ALA A 57 6.57 9.65 -7.15
C ALA A 57 5.69 10.78 -6.57
N SER A 58 4.93 10.51 -5.50
CA SER A 58 3.97 11.47 -4.94
C SER A 58 4.38 12.06 -3.58
N ILE A 59 5.30 11.45 -2.84
CA ILE A 59 5.89 12.03 -1.60
C ILE A 59 7.27 12.65 -1.87
N ALA A 60 7.71 12.71 -3.13
CA ALA A 60 8.95 13.38 -3.53
C ALA A 60 9.05 14.84 -3.02
N ASP A 61 7.93 15.47 -2.66
CA ASP A 61 7.87 16.86 -2.19
C ASP A 61 7.76 17.02 -0.66
N ARG A 62 7.48 15.97 0.12
CA ARG A 62 7.08 16.11 1.55
C ARG A 62 7.98 15.45 2.60
N TYR A 63 9.12 14.89 2.21
CA TYR A 63 10.19 14.59 3.18
C TYR A 63 10.97 15.85 3.61
N TYR A 64 10.65 17.02 3.05
CA TYR A 64 11.24 18.33 3.38
C TYR A 64 10.85 18.89 4.76
N VAL A 65 9.85 18.33 5.45
CA VAL A 65 9.33 18.92 6.71
C VAL A 65 9.76 18.21 8.00
N LEU A 66 10.50 17.09 7.94
CA LEU A 66 11.04 16.44 9.15
C LEU A 66 12.54 16.74 9.39
N ARG A 67 13.17 17.54 8.53
CA ARG A 67 14.52 18.10 8.75
C ARG A 67 14.59 19.62 8.75
N VAL A 68 13.45 20.31 8.74
CA VAL A 68 13.39 21.75 8.94
C VAL A 68 12.57 22.04 10.19
N GLY A 69 13.27 22.16 11.32
CA GLY A 69 12.72 22.58 12.61
C GLY A 69 13.17 21.70 13.76
#